data_AF-A0A9W7C395-F1
#
_entry.id   AF-A0A9W7C395-F1
#
_cell.length_a   1.000
_cell.length_b   1.000
_cell.length_c   1.000
_cell.angle_alpha   90.00
_cell.angle_beta   90.00
_cell.angle_gamma   90.00
#
_symmetry.space_group_name_H-M   'P 1'
#
loop_
_entity.id
_entity.type
_entity.pdbx_description
1 polymer ?
#
loop_
_entity_poly.entity_id
_entity_poly.type
_entity_poly.pdbx_seq_one_letter_code
_entity_poly.pdbx_strand_id
1 'polypeptide(L)'
;MKFSALSLFSTNLPAYLSPLQGFVSKSNSNPLLVQDVPWEPRLDNGYPNVIQDPVQGSYEIWYGNCISLPGNGAPGCGEQTLHYANSTDGLIWEKPDLNLFDLSTKSWVRDGLK
;
A
#
# COMPACT_ATOMS: atom_id res chain seq x y z
N MET A 1 -8.44 10.43 -20.98
CA MET A 1 -7.11 10.57 -20.37
C MET A 1 -7.17 10.06 -18.94
N LYS A 2 -6.22 9.22 -18.52
CA LYS A 2 -6.10 8.78 -17.11
C LYS A 2 -5.06 9.69 -16.46
N PHE A 3 -5.46 10.43 -15.43
CA PHE A 3 -4.57 11.31 -14.67
C PHE A 3 -4.19 10.62 -13.35
N SER A 4 -2.99 10.89 -12.85
CA SER A 4 -2.56 10.53 -11.50
C SER A 4 -1.91 11.78 -10.91
N ALA A 5 -2.26 12.12 -9.67
CA ALA A 5 -1.67 13.25 -8.96
C ALA A 5 -0.64 12.72 -7.95
N LEU A 6 0.55 13.32 -7.95
CA LEU A 6 1.58 13.11 -6.93
C LEU A 6 1.88 14.49 -6.32
N SER A 7 1.80 14.60 -5.00
CA SER A 7 2.20 15.80 -4.28
C SER A 7 3.52 15.52 -3.55
N LEU A 8 4.56 16.26 -3.91
CA LEU A 8 5.84 16.27 -3.19
C LEU A 8 5.82 17.44 -2.21
N PHE A 9 6.00 17.16 -0.92
CA PHE A 9 6.16 18.19 0.11
C PHE A 9 7.66 18.39 0.38
N SER A 10 8.16 19.61 0.16
CA SER A 10 9.50 20.02 0.59
C SER A 10 9.36 20.96 1.80
N THR A 11 10.26 20.85 2.76
CA THR A 11 10.31 21.73 3.94
C THR A 11 10.85 23.13 3.62
N ASN A 12 11.44 23.32 2.43
CA ASN A 12 11.92 24.60 1.91
C ASN A 12 11.13 24.98 0.66
N LEU A 13 9.90 25.47 0.83
CA LEU A 13 9.10 25.94 -0.31
C LEU A 13 9.50 27.38 -0.68
N PRO A 14 9.88 27.66 -1.95
CA PRO A 14 9.98 29.04 -2.43
C PRO A 14 8.61 29.73 -2.35
N ALA A 15 8.62 31.07 -2.34
CA ALA A 15 7.41 31.91 -2.24
C ALA A 15 6.35 31.65 -3.33
N TYR A 16 6.72 30.92 -4.40
CA TYR A 16 5.83 30.52 -5.48
C TYR A 16 6.12 29.08 -5.88
N LEU A 17 5.09 28.22 -5.82
CA LEU A 17 5.12 26.88 -6.40
C LEU A 17 4.71 26.97 -7.87
N SER A 18 5.59 26.61 -8.80
CA SER A 18 5.22 26.38 -10.18
C SER A 18 4.81 24.91 -10.36
N PRO A 19 3.65 24.61 -10.97
CA PRO A 19 3.27 23.22 -11.23
C PRO A 19 4.25 22.61 -12.22
N LEU A 20 4.95 21.55 -11.79
CA LEU A 20 5.79 20.76 -12.68
C LEU A 20 4.97 19.56 -13.17
N GLN A 21 4.56 19.58 -14.44
CA GLN A 21 3.89 18.43 -15.05
C GLN A 21 4.93 17.48 -15.65
N GLY A 22 5.16 16.35 -14.97
CA GLY A 22 5.98 15.26 -15.51
C GLY A 22 5.21 14.38 -16.49
N PHE A 23 5.94 13.60 -17.30
CA PHE A 23 5.38 12.50 -18.08
C PHE A 23 5.29 11.24 -17.21
N VAL A 24 4.08 10.69 -17.07
CA VAL A 24 3.87 9.46 -16.32
C VAL A 24 3.91 8.28 -17.29
N SER A 25 4.77 7.30 -17.02
CA SER A 25 4.76 6.00 -17.69
C SER A 25 4.59 4.89 -16.66
N LYS A 26 3.91 3.80 -17.07
CA LYS A 26 3.79 2.60 -16.23
C LYS A 26 5.07 1.78 -16.38
N SER A 27 5.69 1.42 -15.26
CA SER A 27 6.79 0.45 -15.26
C SER A 27 6.32 -0.93 -15.76
N ASN A 28 7.17 -1.63 -16.49
CA ASN A 28 6.95 -3.04 -16.88
C ASN A 28 6.98 -3.99 -15.68
N SER A 29 7.53 -3.55 -14.55
CA SER A 29 7.57 -4.34 -13.31
C SER A 29 6.25 -4.34 -12.54
N ASN A 30 5.20 -3.66 -13.03
CA ASN A 30 3.90 -3.69 -12.36
C ASN A 30 3.25 -5.10 -12.43
N PRO A 31 2.49 -5.50 -11.39
CA PRO A 31 2.24 -4.78 -10.14
C PRO A 31 3.41 -4.86 -9.14
N LEU A 32 3.72 -3.76 -8.44
CA LEU A 32 4.80 -3.71 -7.44
C LEU A 32 4.41 -4.30 -6.08
N LEU A 33 3.11 -4.31 -5.76
CA LEU A 33 2.55 -5.01 -4.60
C LEU A 33 1.66 -6.13 -5.11
N VAL A 34 2.06 -7.37 -4.84
CA VAL A 34 1.31 -8.60 -5.19
C VAL A 34 0.66 -9.15 -3.93
N GLN A 35 -0.48 -9.81 -4.03
CA GLN A 35 -1.09 -10.52 -2.91
C GLN A 35 -0.40 -11.89 -2.73
N ASP A 36 0.70 -11.94 -1.99
CA ASP A 36 1.62 -13.10 -1.96
C ASP A 36 2.02 -13.57 -0.55
N VAL A 37 1.46 -12.98 0.50
CA VAL A 37 1.69 -13.38 1.90
C VAL A 37 0.39 -13.78 2.62
N PRO A 38 0.45 -14.67 3.62
CA PRO A 38 -0.76 -15.25 4.24
C PRO A 38 -1.68 -14.25 4.93
N TRP A 39 -1.16 -13.11 5.37
CA TRP A 39 -1.93 -12.06 6.03
C TRP A 39 -2.66 -11.12 5.05
N GLU A 40 -2.55 -11.35 3.73
CA GLU A 40 -3.23 -10.56 2.68
C GLU A 40 -4.39 -11.34 2.02
N PRO A 41 -5.54 -11.55 2.69
CA PRO A 41 -6.67 -12.20 2.05
C PRO A 41 -7.21 -11.43 0.82
N ARG A 42 -7.33 -10.09 0.88
CA ARG A 42 -7.92 -9.26 -0.19
C ARG A 42 -7.21 -7.91 -0.39
N LEU A 43 -6.22 -7.90 -1.28
CA LEU A 43 -5.48 -6.68 -1.64
C LEU A 43 -6.03 -6.05 -2.93
N ASP A 44 -7.24 -5.47 -2.87
CA ASP A 44 -7.85 -4.80 -4.03
C ASP A 44 -7.94 -3.27 -3.90
N ASN A 45 -7.77 -2.73 -2.69
CA ASN A 45 -7.82 -1.30 -2.42
C ASN A 45 -6.81 -0.86 -1.35
N GLY A 46 -5.53 -0.87 -1.73
CA GLY A 46 -4.41 -0.75 -0.79
C GLY A 46 -4.14 0.64 -0.21
N TYR A 47 -4.67 1.72 -0.79
CA TYR A 47 -4.36 3.12 -0.41
C TYR A 47 -2.93 3.35 0.13
N PRO A 48 -1.89 2.98 -0.64
CA PRO A 48 -0.53 2.96 -0.15
C PRO A 48 -0.03 4.36 0.18
N ASN A 49 0.63 4.49 1.33
CA ASN A 49 1.38 5.69 1.73
C ASN A 49 2.85 5.31 1.77
N VAL A 50 3.67 6.00 0.97
CA VAL A 50 5.11 5.72 0.85
C VAL A 50 5.89 6.90 1.43
N ILE A 51 6.89 6.59 2.25
CA ILE A 51 7.87 7.55 2.77
C ILE A 51 9.26 7.03 2.41
N GLN A 52 10.17 7.93 2.02
CA GLN A 52 11.58 7.61 1.86
C GLN A 52 12.33 8.06 3.12
N ASP A 53 13.17 7.19 3.68
CA ASP A 53 14.14 7.55 4.71
C ASP A 53 15.16 8.55 4.10
N PRO A 54 15.25 9.79 4.62
CA PRO A 54 16.11 10.82 4.05
C PRO A 54 17.62 10.56 4.28
N VAL A 55 17.98 9.65 5.18
CA VAL A 55 19.36 9.29 5.51
C VAL A 55 19.78 8.03 4.75
N GLN A 56 18.96 6.98 4.81
CA GLN A 56 19.28 5.68 4.23
C GLN A 56 18.87 5.55 2.76
N GLY A 57 17.93 6.38 2.30
CA GLY A 57 17.35 6.32 0.95
C GLY A 57 16.40 5.14 0.74
N SER A 58 16.21 4.27 1.74
CA SER A 58 15.22 3.20 1.76
C SER A 58 13.81 3.76 1.82
N TYR A 59 12.84 2.94 1.44
CA TYR A 59 11.43 3.29 1.40
C TYR A 59 10.65 2.43 2.37
N GLU A 60 9.68 3.05 3.01
CA GLU A 60 8.68 2.39 3.85
C GLU A 60 7.31 2.63 3.24
N ILE A 61 6.46 1.61 3.28
CA ILE A 61 5.07 1.70 2.80
C ILE A 61 4.11 1.16 3.85
N TRP A 62 3.02 1.89 4.04
CA TRP A 62 1.86 1.41 4.79
C TRP A 62 0.68 1.30 3.84
N TYR A 63 0.05 0.14 3.83
CA TYR A 63 -1.04 -0.17 2.92
C TYR A 63 -2.18 -0.89 3.62
N GLY A 64 -3.39 -0.60 3.18
CA GLY A 64 -4.61 -1.21 3.66
C GLY A 64 -4.86 -2.58 3.04
N ASN A 65 -5.43 -3.48 3.82
CA ASN A 65 -5.89 -4.76 3.32
C ASN A 65 -7.24 -5.12 3.94
N CYS A 66 -8.14 -5.69 3.15
CA CYS A 66 -9.47 -6.05 3.61
C CYS A 66 -9.48 -7.50 4.14
N ILE A 67 -9.90 -7.70 5.39
CA ILE A 67 -9.86 -9.02 6.05
C ILE A 67 -11.25 -9.61 6.35
N SER A 68 -12.33 -8.90 6.02
CA SER A 68 -13.70 -9.46 6.08
C SER A 68 -14.65 -8.73 5.13
N LEU A 69 -15.71 -9.42 4.70
CA LEU A 69 -16.82 -8.77 4.00
C LEU A 69 -17.69 -7.99 4.98
N PRO A 70 -18.31 -6.89 4.55
CA PRO A 70 -19.32 -6.22 5.36
C PRO A 70 -20.55 -7.13 5.51
N GLY A 71 -21.28 -6.96 6.62
CA GLY A 71 -22.49 -7.74 6.89
C GLY A 71 -23.60 -7.53 5.85
N ASN A 72 -24.52 -8.49 5.76
CA ASN A 72 -25.75 -8.41 4.95
C ASN A 72 -25.53 -8.22 3.43
N GLY A 73 -24.40 -8.70 2.90
CA GLY A 73 -24.13 -8.64 1.46
C GLY A 73 -23.87 -7.23 0.92
N ALA A 74 -23.55 -6.27 1.80
CA ALA A 74 -23.15 -4.94 1.37
C ALA A 74 -21.86 -5.00 0.52
N PRO A 75 -21.67 -4.06 -0.42
CA PRO A 75 -20.39 -3.96 -1.12
C PRO A 75 -19.32 -3.36 -0.20
N GLY A 76 -18.05 -3.72 -0.42
CA GLY A 76 -16.90 -3.10 0.23
C GLY A 76 -16.17 -4.00 1.20
N CYS A 77 -15.65 -3.42 2.29
CA CYS A 77 -14.86 -4.11 3.30
C CYS A 77 -15.49 -3.93 4.68
N GLY A 78 -15.60 -5.03 5.45
CA GLY A 78 -16.09 -5.01 6.83
C GLY A 78 -15.01 -4.58 7.82
N GLU A 79 -13.87 -5.27 7.80
CA GLU A 79 -12.71 -4.97 8.65
C GLU A 79 -11.46 -4.74 7.77
N GLN A 80 -10.78 -3.62 8.02
CA GLN A 80 -9.50 -3.29 7.38
C GLN A 80 -8.34 -3.44 8.34
N THR A 81 -7.18 -3.80 7.79
CA THR A 81 -5.90 -3.88 8.50
C THR A 81 -4.88 -2.97 7.82
N LEU A 82 -3.96 -2.42 8.61
CA LEU A 82 -2.83 -1.64 8.11
C LEU A 82 -1.59 -2.52 8.13
N HIS A 83 -0.99 -2.72 6.96
CA HIS A 83 0.21 -3.54 6.77
C HIS A 83 1.41 -2.66 6.50
N TYR A 84 2.60 -3.26 6.57
CA TYR A 84 3.88 -2.59 6.37
C TYR A 84 4.74 -3.41 5.41
N ALA A 85 5.49 -2.71 4.58
CA ALA A 85 6.61 -3.27 3.84
C ALA A 85 7.73 -2.23 3.74
N ASN A 86 8.94 -2.70 3.44
CA ASN A 86 10.07 -1.83 3.14
C ASN A 86 10.70 -2.18 1.79
N SER A 87 11.48 -1.27 1.24
CA SER A 87 12.15 -1.44 -0.03
C SER A 87 13.45 -0.64 -0.06
N THR A 88 14.47 -1.16 -0.74
CA THR A 88 15.73 -0.42 -0.96
C THR A 88 15.72 0.40 -2.25
N ASP A 89 14.80 0.09 -3.17
CA ASP A 89 14.75 0.68 -4.52
C ASP A 89 13.38 1.25 -4.91
N GLY A 90 12.35 1.07 -4.08
CA GLY A 90 10.98 1.48 -4.32
C GLY A 90 10.24 0.60 -5.35
N LEU A 91 10.85 -0.48 -5.83
CA LEU A 91 10.32 -1.39 -6.83
C LEU A 91 10.02 -2.78 -6.26
N ILE A 92 10.93 -3.31 -5.44
CA ILE A 92 10.79 -4.62 -4.78
C ILE A 92 10.50 -4.39 -3.31
N TRP A 93 9.41 -4.97 -2.81
CA TRP A 93 8.93 -4.75 -1.45
C TRP A 93 9.07 -6.02 -0.59
N GLU A 94 9.78 -5.89 0.52
CA GLU A 94 9.88 -6.91 1.55
C GLU A 94 8.77 -6.70 2.59
N LYS A 95 7.99 -7.76 2.84
CA LYS A 95 6.86 -7.76 3.77
C LYS A 95 7.22 -8.61 4.99
N PRO A 96 7.86 -8.03 6.02
CA PRO A 96 8.25 -8.80 7.19
C PRO A 96 7.03 -9.24 8.00
N ASP A 97 7.11 -10.45 8.58
CA ASP A 97 6.22 -10.82 9.68
C ASP A 97 6.62 -10.00 10.92
N LEU A 98 5.81 -8.98 11.23
CA LEU A 98 6.07 -8.07 12.35
C LEU A 98 5.78 -8.71 13.71
N ASN A 99 5.07 -9.85 13.75
CA ASN A 99 4.63 -10.50 14.99
C ASN A 99 3.90 -9.56 15.97
N LEU A 100 3.14 -8.58 15.45
CA LEU A 100 2.38 -7.61 16.25
C LEU A 100 0.92 -8.06 16.47
N PHE A 101 0.32 -8.71 15.47
CA PHE A 101 -1.06 -9.16 15.50
C PHE A 101 -1.21 -10.51 14.77
N ASP A 102 -1.86 -11.47 15.41
CA ASP A 102 -2.19 -12.75 14.78
C ASP A 102 -3.53 -12.67 14.04
N LEU A 103 -3.45 -12.39 12.73
CA LEU A 103 -4.63 -12.34 11.86
C LEU A 103 -5.22 -13.72 11.57
N SER A 104 -4.52 -14.83 11.83
CA SER A 104 -5.05 -16.18 11.63
C SER A 104 -6.19 -16.53 12.59
N THR A 105 -6.37 -15.75 13.66
CA THR A 105 -7.51 -15.86 14.58
C THR A 105 -8.81 -15.35 13.97
N LYS A 106 -8.74 -14.60 12.88
CA LYS A 106 -9.91 -14.09 12.15
C LYS A 106 -10.40 -15.19 11.20
N SER A 107 -11.62 -15.68 11.43
CA SER A 107 -12.24 -16.76 10.64
C SER A 107 -12.19 -16.50 9.13
N TRP A 108 -12.37 -15.25 8.73
CA TRP A 108 -12.34 -14.82 7.33
C TRP A 108 -10.96 -14.87 6.66
N VAL A 109 -9.86 -14.90 7.44
CA VAL A 109 -8.49 -15.10 6.93
C VAL A 109 -8.23 -16.59 6.70
N ARG A 110 -8.81 -17.48 7.53
CA ARG A 110 -8.60 -18.93 7.44
C ARG A 110 -9.32 -19.60 6.28
N ASP A 111 -10.54 -19.16 5.98
CA ASP A 111 -11.42 -19.91 5.07
C ASP A 111 -11.20 -19.57 3.58
N GLY A 112 -10.34 -18.60 3.30
CA GLY A 112 -10.05 -18.10 1.96
C GLY A 112 -11.24 -17.35 1.35
N LEU A 113 -10.98 -16.29 0.59
CA LEU A 113 -12.03 -15.68 -0.22
C LEU A 113 -12.47 -16.71 -1.27
N LYS A 114 -13.74 -17.13 -1.20
CA LYS A 114 -14.47 -17.58 -2.39
C LYS A 114 -15.21 -16.40 -2.99
#